data_AF-A0A9P0JLJ4-F1
#
_entry.id   AF-A0A9P0JLJ4-F1
#
_cell.length_a   1.000
_cell.length_b   1.000
_cell.length_c   1.000
_cell.angle_alpha   90.00
_cell.angle_beta   90.00
_cell.angle_gamma   90.00
#
_symmetry.space_group_name_H-M   'P 1'
#
loop_
_entity.id
_entity.type
_entity.pdbx_description
1 polymer ?
#
loop_
_entity_poly.entity_id
_entity_poly.type
_entity_poly.pdbx_seq_one_letter_code
_entity_poly.pdbx_strand_id
1 'polypeptide(L)'
;MLGDNFAKKLESIPLSNDTVELMIQLKMYSISLLGKLRDNSEELLFCKPIELKATALALFAILNDYIIEGNIDWKNCVGICTDGARSMSGRFESIQALVKQKSALCIWTHCMSHRETSKETSPGLNIVLTTVATVVNYIKMRPLKTRIFSALCKDMGAVHLALLFYCEARWLSRGKCLQRVFELKHEIAVFLADMFRDGLFLMKLSYLVDIFE
;
A
#
# COMPACT_ATOMS: atom_id res chain seq x y z
N MET A 1 -18.99 18.76 -12.91
CA MET A 1 -19.38 18.08 -14.16
C MET A 1 -18.55 16.81 -14.30
N LEU A 2 -18.94 15.75 -13.61
CA LEU A 2 -18.58 14.38 -13.98
C LEU A 2 -19.92 13.64 -13.92
N GLY A 3 -20.52 13.44 -15.10
CA GLY A 3 -21.90 12.97 -15.22
C GLY A 3 -22.08 11.49 -14.86
N ASP A 4 -23.34 11.05 -14.83
CA ASP A 4 -23.80 9.71 -14.40
C ASP A 4 -23.07 8.51 -15.03
N ASN A 5 -22.37 8.71 -16.14
CA ASN A 5 -21.49 7.70 -16.75
C ASN A 5 -20.25 7.36 -15.90
N PHE A 6 -19.78 8.27 -15.05
CA PHE A 6 -18.61 8.03 -14.19
C PHE A 6 -18.97 7.12 -13.01
N ALA A 7 -20.12 7.36 -12.38
CA ALA A 7 -20.65 6.52 -11.29
C ALA A 7 -20.84 5.05 -11.74
N LYS A 8 -21.39 4.84 -12.95
CA LYS A 8 -21.56 3.51 -13.52
C LYS A 8 -20.25 2.79 -13.82
N LYS A 9 -19.18 3.53 -14.13
CA LYS A 9 -17.84 2.94 -14.35
C LYS A 9 -17.19 2.49 -13.04
N LEU A 10 -17.42 3.23 -11.96
CA LEU A 10 -16.97 2.86 -10.60
C LEU A 10 -17.65 1.59 -10.09
N GLU A 11 -18.96 1.42 -10.35
CA GLU A 11 -19.71 0.20 -10.00
C GLU A 11 -19.24 -1.05 -10.76
N SER A 12 -18.62 -0.87 -11.92
CA SER A 12 -18.10 -1.98 -12.75
C SER A 12 -16.73 -2.50 -12.33
N ILE A 13 -16.08 -1.88 -11.34
CA ILE A 13 -14.77 -2.32 -10.84
C ILE A 13 -15.00 -3.41 -9.78
N PRO A 14 -14.61 -4.67 -10.04
CA PRO A 14 -14.82 -5.75 -9.07
C PRO A 14 -13.99 -5.50 -7.81
N LEU A 15 -14.67 -5.35 -6.67
CA LEU A 15 -14.08 -5.21 -5.33
C LEU A 15 -13.81 -6.58 -4.68
N SER A 16 -13.49 -7.63 -5.46
CA SER A 16 -13.18 -8.95 -4.88
C SER A 16 -11.76 -8.97 -4.31
N ASN A 17 -11.53 -9.86 -3.33
CA ASN A 17 -10.21 -10.12 -2.76
C ASN A 17 -9.19 -10.64 -3.79
N ASP A 18 -9.62 -11.03 -5.00
CA ASP A 18 -8.77 -11.41 -6.11
C ASP A 18 -8.04 -10.19 -6.72
N THR A 19 -8.54 -8.97 -6.46
CA THR A 19 -7.85 -7.74 -6.85
C THR A 19 -6.49 -7.61 -6.17
N VAL A 20 -6.30 -8.18 -4.97
CA VAL A 20 -4.99 -8.20 -4.30
C VAL A 20 -4.03 -9.20 -4.97
N GLU A 21 -4.54 -10.31 -5.49
CA GLU A 21 -3.75 -11.30 -6.23
C GLU A 21 -3.39 -10.80 -7.64
N LEU A 22 -4.33 -10.08 -8.29
CA LEU A 22 -4.06 -9.34 -9.52
C LEU A 22 -3.11 -8.14 -9.30
N MET A 23 -3.17 -7.44 -8.17
CA MET A 23 -2.21 -6.37 -7.82
C MET A 23 -0.79 -6.89 -7.58
N ILE A 24 -0.63 -8.18 -7.25
CA ILE A 24 0.69 -8.83 -7.13
C ILE A 24 1.23 -9.26 -8.50
N GLN A 25 0.36 -9.62 -9.45
CA GLN A 25 0.77 -10.07 -10.79
C GLN A 25 0.81 -8.97 -11.86
N LEU A 26 -0.03 -7.93 -11.75
CA LEU A 26 -0.08 -6.80 -12.67
C LEU A 26 0.73 -5.65 -12.07
N LYS A 27 1.66 -5.11 -12.86
CA LYS A 27 2.35 -3.84 -12.59
C LYS A 27 1.35 -2.67 -12.71
N MET A 28 0.35 -2.63 -11.83
CA MET A 28 -0.64 -1.56 -11.77
C MET A 28 -0.05 -0.41 -10.97
N TYR A 29 -0.05 0.78 -11.58
CA TYR A 29 0.25 2.02 -10.88
C TYR A 29 -1.05 2.82 -10.80
N SER A 30 -1.50 3.12 -9.59
CA SER A 30 -2.52 4.12 -9.33
C SER A 30 -1.83 5.47 -9.21
N ILE A 31 -2.10 6.38 -10.15
CA ILE A 31 -1.71 7.79 -10.00
C ILE A 31 -2.92 8.50 -9.39
N SER A 32 -2.88 8.70 -8.07
CA SER A 32 -3.82 9.61 -7.40
C SER A 32 -3.35 11.03 -7.65
N LEU A 33 -4.01 11.74 -8.56
CA LEU A 33 -3.80 13.18 -8.69
C LEU A 33 -4.75 13.87 -7.71
N LEU A 34 -4.18 14.52 -6.69
CA LEU A 34 -4.92 15.44 -5.82
C LEU A 34 -5.26 16.70 -6.62
N GLY A 35 -6.35 16.65 -7.37
CA GLY A 35 -6.98 17.84 -7.92
C GLY A 35 -7.81 18.49 -6.84
N LYS A 36 -7.58 19.78 -6.56
CA LYS A 36 -8.53 20.61 -5.79
C LYS A 36 -9.83 20.72 -6.60
N LEU A 37 -10.70 19.72 -6.49
CA LEU A 37 -12.11 19.89 -6.74
C LEU A 37 -12.64 20.81 -5.63
N ARG A 38 -13.62 21.66 -5.97
CA ARG A 38 -14.07 22.82 -5.18
C ARG A 38 -14.45 22.53 -3.71
N ASP A 39 -14.56 21.25 -3.31
CA ASP A 39 -15.01 20.79 -2.00
C ASP A 39 -13.95 20.01 -1.19
N ASN A 40 -12.65 20.15 -1.46
CA ASN A 40 -11.56 19.39 -0.79
C ASN A 40 -11.76 17.85 -0.85
N SER A 41 -12.41 17.34 -1.90
CA SER A 41 -12.57 15.90 -2.10
C SER A 41 -11.32 15.29 -2.73
N GLU A 42 -10.90 14.14 -2.20
CA GLU A 42 -9.92 13.27 -2.84
C GLU A 42 -10.65 12.25 -3.71
N GLU A 43 -10.34 12.21 -5.01
CA GLU A 43 -10.96 11.29 -5.96
C GLU A 43 -9.91 10.51 -6.73
N LEU A 44 -10.16 9.21 -6.90
CA LEU A 44 -9.34 8.38 -7.79
C LEU A 44 -9.68 8.72 -9.25
N LEU A 45 -8.73 9.37 -9.93
CA LEU A 45 -8.91 9.77 -11.33
C LEU A 45 -8.87 8.59 -12.29
N PHE A 46 -7.87 7.70 -12.16
CA PHE A 46 -7.76 6.48 -12.94
C PHE A 46 -6.83 5.45 -12.30
N CYS A 47 -6.97 4.20 -12.73
CA CYS A 47 -6.04 3.11 -12.46
C CYS A 47 -5.88 2.30 -13.76
N LYS A 48 -4.68 2.33 -14.36
CA LYS A 48 -4.38 1.64 -15.63
C LYS A 48 -3.23 0.65 -15.43
N PRO A 49 -3.29 -0.56 -16.01
CA PRO A 49 -2.16 -1.48 -16.00
C PRO A 49 -1.00 -0.92 -16.83
N ILE A 50 0.24 -1.19 -16.41
CA ILE A 50 1.41 -0.88 -17.23
C ILE A 50 1.80 -2.12 -18.02
N GLU A 51 1.55 -2.07 -19.32
CA GLU A 51 1.84 -3.17 -20.26
C GLU A 51 3.34 -3.27 -20.58
N LEU A 52 4.08 -2.16 -20.49
CA LEU A 52 5.51 -2.07 -20.79
C LEU A 52 6.39 -1.96 -19.51
N LYS A 53 7.66 -1.59 -19.67
CA LYS A 53 8.51 -1.20 -18.53
C LYS A 53 7.97 0.08 -17.91
N ALA A 54 7.96 0.16 -16.58
CA ALA A 54 7.58 1.35 -15.80
C ALA A 54 8.64 2.46 -15.88
N THR A 55 8.98 2.89 -17.10
CA THR A 55 9.82 4.06 -17.33
C THR A 55 9.00 5.33 -17.11
N ALA A 56 9.67 6.42 -16.78
CA ALA A 56 9.02 7.71 -16.60
C ALA A 56 8.24 8.16 -17.84
N LEU A 57 8.79 7.92 -19.05
CA LEU A 57 8.13 8.28 -20.30
C LEU A 57 6.84 7.50 -20.52
N ALA A 58 6.85 6.18 -20.27
CA ALA A 58 5.65 5.35 -20.41
C ALA A 58 4.57 5.77 -19.41
N LEU A 59 4.97 6.01 -18.15
CA LEU A 59 4.08 6.51 -17.10
C LEU A 59 3.51 7.89 -17.43
N PHE A 60 4.34 8.79 -17.97
CA PHE A 60 3.92 10.13 -18.35
C PHE A 60 2.96 10.12 -19.54
N ALA A 61 3.18 9.23 -20.52
CA ALA A 61 2.26 9.07 -21.63
C ALA A 61 0.86 8.68 -21.14
N ILE A 62 0.76 7.66 -20.29
CA ILE A 62 -0.51 7.23 -19.68
C ILE A 62 -1.22 8.39 -18.95
N LEU A 63 -0.45 9.16 -18.16
CA LEU A 63 -0.98 10.32 -17.43
C LEU A 63 -1.43 11.43 -18.38
N ASN A 64 -0.62 11.76 -19.39
CA ASN A 64 -0.90 12.83 -20.35
C ASN A 64 -2.11 12.49 -21.21
N ASP A 65 -2.25 11.23 -21.64
CA ASP A 65 -3.42 10.76 -22.39
C ASP A 65 -4.68 10.93 -21.56
N TYR A 66 -4.67 10.58 -20.28
CA TYR A 66 -5.79 10.80 -19.38
C TYR A 66 -6.16 12.29 -19.22
N ILE A 67 -5.16 13.15 -19.03
CA ILE A 67 -5.37 14.61 -18.87
C ILE A 67 -5.98 15.19 -20.16
N ILE A 68 -5.51 14.77 -21.33
CA ILE A 68 -6.05 15.20 -22.63
C ILE A 68 -7.47 14.65 -22.85
N GLU A 69 -7.70 13.35 -22.64
CA GLU A 69 -9.02 12.71 -22.77
C GLU A 69 -10.06 13.34 -21.83
N GLY A 70 -9.64 13.71 -20.62
CA GLY A 70 -10.47 14.39 -19.62
C GLY A 70 -10.66 15.89 -19.87
N ASN A 71 -10.03 16.45 -20.92
CA ASN A 71 -10.00 17.89 -21.21
C ASN A 71 -9.56 18.73 -19.99
N ILE A 72 -8.55 18.24 -19.27
CA ILE A 72 -7.98 18.89 -18.09
C ILE A 72 -6.77 19.73 -18.54
N ASP A 73 -6.75 21.02 -18.21
CA ASP A 73 -5.56 21.85 -18.46
C ASP A 73 -4.45 21.50 -17.46
N TRP A 74 -3.26 21.20 -17.97
CA TRP A 74 -2.06 20.99 -17.17
C TRP A 74 -1.74 22.14 -16.22
N LYS A 75 -2.12 23.38 -16.54
CA LYS A 75 -1.97 24.54 -15.65
C LYS A 75 -2.71 24.38 -14.32
N ASN A 76 -3.75 23.55 -14.28
CA ASN A 76 -4.49 23.24 -13.06
C ASN A 76 -3.77 22.20 -12.18
N CYS A 77 -2.74 21.52 -12.72
CA CYS A 77 -1.87 20.64 -11.95
C CYS A 77 -0.87 21.50 -11.16
N VAL A 78 -1.20 21.76 -9.91
CA VAL A 78 -0.37 22.53 -8.97
C VAL A 78 0.55 21.66 -8.11
N GLY A 79 0.30 20.34 -8.08
CA GLY A 79 1.04 19.42 -7.25
C GLY A 79 1.00 17.99 -7.75
N ILE A 80 2.10 17.26 -7.55
CA ILE A 80 2.20 15.81 -7.74
C ILE A 80 2.89 15.16 -6.55
N CYS A 81 2.38 14.01 -6.15
CA CYS A 81 2.93 13.22 -5.05
C CYS A 81 3.29 11.82 -5.55
N THR A 82 4.54 11.39 -5.37
CA THR A 82 5.00 10.07 -5.84
C THR A 82 5.88 9.35 -4.81
N ASP A 83 6.06 8.04 -4.95
CA ASP A 83 6.80 7.16 -4.03
C ASP A 83 8.32 7.43 -3.92
N GLY A 84 8.84 8.36 -4.70
CA GLY A 84 10.26 8.71 -4.69
C GLY A 84 11.16 7.81 -5.52
N ALA A 85 10.63 6.77 -6.19
CA ALA A 85 11.41 5.93 -7.08
C ALA A 85 12.12 6.77 -8.15
N ARG A 86 13.26 6.30 -8.65
CA ARG A 86 14.13 7.10 -9.55
C ARG A 86 13.40 7.60 -10.81
N SER A 87 12.50 6.80 -11.37
CA SER A 87 11.64 7.17 -12.51
C SER A 87 10.60 8.24 -12.16
N MET A 88 10.33 8.47 -10.87
CA MET A 88 9.31 9.38 -10.38
C MET A 88 9.90 10.71 -9.89
N SER A 89 11.04 10.67 -9.17
CA SER A 89 11.64 11.81 -8.45
C SER A 89 12.90 12.39 -9.11
N GLY A 90 13.42 11.75 -10.16
CA GLY A 90 14.65 12.18 -10.83
C GLY A 90 14.61 13.63 -11.33
N ARG A 91 15.75 14.30 -11.43
CA ARG A 91 15.83 15.66 -11.97
C ARG A 91 15.59 15.73 -13.49
N PHE A 92 15.90 14.64 -14.18
CA PHE A 92 15.79 14.49 -15.63
C PHE A 92 15.00 13.24 -15.94
N GLU A 93 14.19 13.29 -17.01
CA GLU A 93 13.47 12.14 -17.56
C GLU A 93 12.72 11.33 -16.48
N SER A 94 12.12 12.03 -15.52
CA SER A 94 11.27 11.48 -14.47
C SER A 94 9.85 12.02 -14.60
N ILE A 95 8.88 11.42 -13.91
CA ILE A 95 7.53 11.97 -13.83
C ILE A 95 7.53 13.40 -13.31
N GLN A 96 8.31 13.69 -12.26
CA GLN A 96 8.46 15.06 -11.77
C GLN A 96 8.96 16.02 -12.85
N ALA A 97 10.01 15.64 -13.58
CA ALA A 97 10.61 16.50 -14.59
C ALA A 97 9.65 16.76 -15.75
N LEU A 98 8.98 15.70 -16.24
CA LEU A 98 8.06 15.76 -17.37
C LEU A 98 6.78 16.55 -17.03
N VAL A 99 6.22 16.37 -15.83
CA VAL A 99 5.07 17.17 -15.37
C VAL A 99 5.46 18.65 -15.24
N LYS A 100 6.65 18.97 -14.71
CA LYS A 100 7.13 20.35 -14.63
C LYS A 100 7.32 21.03 -15.98
N GLN A 101 7.56 20.27 -17.05
CA GLN A 101 7.59 20.81 -18.41
C GLN A 101 6.19 21.21 -18.90
N LYS A 102 5.13 20.54 -18.44
CA LYS A 102 3.73 20.89 -18.76
C LYS A 102 3.16 21.97 -17.83
N SER A 103 3.57 21.96 -16.56
CA SER A 103 3.15 22.92 -15.53
C SER A 103 4.36 23.32 -14.68
N ALA A 104 4.98 24.46 -15.02
CA ALA A 104 6.18 24.94 -14.34
C ALA A 104 5.96 25.26 -12.85
N LEU A 105 4.71 25.58 -12.47
CA LEU A 105 4.32 25.87 -11.08
C LEU A 105 4.01 24.61 -10.27
N CYS A 106 4.00 23.43 -10.90
CA CYS A 106 3.69 22.18 -10.21
C CYS A 106 4.78 21.84 -9.18
N ILE A 107 4.35 21.68 -7.93
CA ILE A 107 5.21 21.25 -6.83
C ILE A 107 5.24 19.73 -6.79
N TRP A 108 6.42 19.14 -6.64
CA TRP A 108 6.53 17.71 -6.36
C TRP A 108 6.79 17.49 -4.88
N THR A 109 6.05 16.54 -4.31
CA THR A 109 6.25 16.05 -2.96
C THR A 109 6.50 14.55 -2.97
N HIS A 110 7.39 14.10 -2.11
CA HIS A 110 7.55 12.67 -1.85
C HIS A 110 6.35 12.16 -1.04
N CYS A 111 5.82 10.99 -1.38
CA CYS A 111 4.76 10.33 -0.64
C CYS A 111 5.18 10.16 0.83
N MET A 112 4.37 10.70 1.75
CA MET A 112 4.68 10.70 3.18
C MET A 112 4.81 9.28 3.73
N SER A 113 3.93 8.37 3.32
CA SER A 113 3.98 6.96 3.73
C SER A 113 5.30 6.30 3.31
N HIS A 114 5.78 6.56 2.09
CA HIS A 114 7.07 6.03 1.64
C HIS A 114 8.24 6.70 2.38
N ARG A 115 8.18 8.00 2.64
CA ARG A 115 9.21 8.73 3.39
C ARG A 115 9.34 8.19 4.82
N GLU A 116 8.24 7.83 5.45
CA GLU A 116 8.25 7.29 6.82
C GLU A 116 8.72 5.84 6.86
N THR A 117 8.38 5.01 5.87
CA THR A 117 8.96 3.65 5.74
C THR A 117 10.48 3.64 5.60
N SER A 118 11.07 4.70 5.01
CA SER A 118 12.51 4.79 4.79
C SER A 118 13.30 5.29 5.99
N LYS A 119 12.63 5.74 7.07
CA LYS A 119 13.32 6.16 8.29
C LYS A 119 13.68 4.94 9.12
N GLU A 120 14.85 5.02 9.76
CA GLU A 120 15.27 4.00 10.73
C GLU A 120 14.27 3.90 11.86
N THR A 121 13.67 2.72 11.99
CA THR A 121 12.82 2.37 13.13
C THR A 121 13.72 2.18 14.36
N SER A 122 13.27 2.64 15.53
CA SER A 122 14.07 2.49 16.76
C SER A 122 14.43 1.01 17.00
N PRO A 123 15.61 0.70 17.58
CA PRO A 123 16.06 -0.69 17.74
C PRO A 123 15.03 -1.59 18.45
N GLY A 124 14.33 -1.06 19.46
CA GLY A 124 13.31 -1.80 20.20
C GLY A 124 12.06 -2.15 19.38
N LEU A 125 11.68 -1.29 18.42
CA LEU A 125 10.55 -1.54 17.51
C LEU A 125 10.97 -2.42 16.33
N ASN A 126 12.22 -2.31 15.88
CA ASN A 126 12.78 -3.16 14.82
C ASN A 126 12.83 -4.63 15.25
N ILE A 127 13.17 -4.90 16.52
CA ILE A 127 13.09 -6.26 17.09
C ILE A 127 11.67 -6.81 16.93
N VAL A 128 10.64 -6.03 17.25
CA VAL A 128 9.24 -6.46 17.11
C VAL A 128 8.89 -6.75 15.65
N LEU A 129 9.22 -5.85 14.72
CA LEU A 129 8.99 -6.05 13.28
C LEU A 129 9.67 -7.32 12.75
N THR A 130 10.93 -7.55 13.14
CA THR A 130 11.71 -8.72 12.72
C THR A 130 11.16 -10.02 13.32
N THR A 131 10.74 -9.99 14.59
CA THR A 131 10.06 -11.12 15.23
C THR A 131 8.77 -11.46 14.51
N VAL A 132 7.92 -10.47 14.24
CA VAL A 132 6.65 -10.68 13.54
C VAL A 132 6.90 -11.29 12.16
N ALA A 133 7.83 -10.74 11.38
CA ALA A 133 8.20 -11.29 10.08
C ALA A 133 8.65 -12.76 10.18
N THR A 134 9.46 -13.08 11.18
CA THR A 134 9.95 -14.45 11.44
C THR A 134 8.81 -15.41 11.75
N VAL A 135 7.90 -15.01 12.65
CA VAL A 135 6.73 -15.81 13.07
C VAL A 135 5.77 -16.05 11.90
N VAL A 136 5.44 -14.99 11.17
CA VAL A 136 4.57 -15.06 9.99
C VAL A 136 5.17 -16.01 8.95
N ASN A 137 6.45 -15.85 8.63
CA ASN A 137 7.14 -16.72 7.68
C ASN A 137 7.18 -18.16 8.18
N TYR A 138 7.47 -18.39 9.46
CA TYR A 138 7.51 -19.73 10.04
C TYR A 138 6.19 -20.50 9.85
N ILE A 139 5.05 -19.82 10.04
CA ILE A 139 3.70 -20.40 9.91
C ILE A 139 3.29 -20.53 8.44
N LYS A 140 3.55 -19.50 7.62
CA LYS A 140 3.08 -19.40 6.22
C LYS A 140 3.91 -20.20 5.22
N MET A 141 5.21 -20.40 5.46
CA MET A 141 6.09 -21.06 4.49
C MET A 141 5.80 -22.57 4.32
N ARG A 142 5.06 -23.20 5.24
CA ARG A 142 4.72 -24.63 5.13
C ARG A 142 3.21 -24.83 5.14
N PRO A 143 2.62 -25.47 4.09
CA PRO A 143 1.17 -25.70 4.01
C PRO A 143 0.58 -26.40 5.23
N LEU A 144 1.30 -27.39 5.79
CA LEU A 144 0.87 -28.11 6.97
C LEU A 144 0.73 -27.19 8.20
N LYS A 145 1.71 -26.32 8.45
CA LYS A 145 1.66 -25.38 9.58
C LYS A 145 0.53 -24.37 9.41
N THR A 146 0.32 -23.87 8.20
CA THR A 146 -0.81 -22.99 7.91
C THR A 146 -2.15 -23.68 8.18
N ARG A 147 -2.31 -24.95 7.78
CA ARG A 147 -3.53 -25.73 8.07
C ARG A 147 -3.74 -25.96 9.57
N ILE A 148 -2.69 -26.34 10.31
CA ILE A 148 -2.79 -26.57 11.76
C ILE A 148 -3.10 -25.27 12.48
N PHE A 149 -2.41 -24.18 12.15
CA PHE A 149 -2.67 -22.87 12.73
C PHE A 149 -4.11 -22.40 12.44
N SER A 150 -4.61 -22.64 11.24
CA SER A 150 -5.99 -22.30 10.86
C SER A 150 -7.02 -23.10 11.67
N ALA A 151 -6.78 -24.39 11.89
CA ALA A 151 -7.62 -25.22 12.76
C ALA A 151 -7.60 -24.71 14.21
N LEU A 152 -6.42 -24.39 14.73
CA LEU A 152 -6.28 -23.80 16.07
C LEU A 152 -7.06 -22.49 16.21
N CYS A 153 -6.93 -21.58 15.23
CA CYS A 153 -7.67 -20.31 15.23
C CYS A 153 -9.18 -20.57 15.28
N LYS A 154 -9.67 -21.54 14.50
CA LYS A 154 -11.08 -21.91 14.47
C LYS A 154 -11.55 -22.45 15.83
N ASP A 155 -10.78 -23.33 16.45
CA ASP A 155 -11.11 -23.93 17.74
C ASP A 155 -11.10 -22.90 18.88
N MET A 156 -10.24 -21.88 18.77
CA MET A 156 -10.18 -20.74 19.71
C MET A 156 -11.24 -19.66 19.45
N GLY A 157 -12.05 -19.81 18.40
CA GLY A 157 -13.11 -18.84 18.07
C GLY A 157 -12.59 -17.53 17.48
N ALA A 158 -11.40 -17.54 16.87
CA ALA A 158 -10.81 -16.35 16.27
C ALA A 158 -11.62 -15.85 15.07
N VAL A 159 -11.70 -14.53 14.92
CA VAL A 159 -12.33 -13.88 13.74
C VAL A 159 -11.57 -14.21 12.45
N HIS A 160 -10.25 -14.36 12.55
CA HIS A 160 -9.39 -14.66 11.42
C HIS A 160 -8.77 -16.05 11.56
N LEU A 161 -8.75 -16.79 10.44
CA LEU A 161 -8.23 -18.17 10.41
C LEU A 161 -6.86 -18.26 9.74
N ALA A 162 -6.26 -17.13 9.36
CA ALA A 162 -4.99 -17.09 8.67
C ALA A 162 -4.26 -15.76 8.86
N LEU A 163 -2.93 -15.85 8.93
CA LEU A 163 -2.03 -14.72 8.84
C LEU A 163 -1.89 -14.24 7.38
N LEU A 164 -1.55 -12.96 7.24
CA LEU A 164 -1.16 -12.33 5.98
C LEU A 164 0.36 -12.43 5.80
N PHE A 165 0.85 -12.39 4.56
CA PHE A 165 2.30 -12.36 4.32
C PHE A 165 2.89 -11.03 4.77
N TYR A 166 4.05 -11.08 5.42
CA TYR A 166 4.79 -9.89 5.79
C TYR A 166 5.54 -9.34 4.57
N CYS A 167 5.37 -8.06 4.27
CA CYS A 167 6.09 -7.37 3.21
C CYS A 167 6.77 -6.12 3.79
N GLU A 168 8.10 -6.09 3.76
CA GLU A 168 8.85 -4.95 4.26
C GLU A 168 8.58 -3.71 3.39
N ALA A 169 8.72 -3.81 2.07
CA ALA A 169 8.68 -2.63 1.20
C ALA A 169 7.31 -1.89 1.13
N ARG A 170 6.20 -2.51 1.55
CA ARG A 170 4.85 -1.96 1.33
C ARG A 170 4.17 -1.64 2.66
N TRP A 171 4.13 -0.35 3.03
CA TRP A 171 3.52 0.15 4.28
C TRP A 171 2.14 -0.45 4.57
N LEU A 172 1.19 -0.33 3.63
CA LEU A 172 -0.19 -0.80 3.81
C LEU A 172 -0.25 -2.33 4.03
N SER A 173 0.55 -3.10 3.30
CA SER A 173 0.61 -4.55 3.47
C SER A 173 1.24 -4.92 4.82
N ARG A 174 2.25 -4.15 5.26
CA ARG A 174 2.90 -4.32 6.55
C ARG A 174 1.93 -4.04 7.68
N GLY A 175 1.19 -2.93 7.62
CA GLY A 175 0.16 -2.56 8.59
C GLY A 175 -0.92 -3.60 8.75
N LYS A 176 -1.55 -4.03 7.64
CA LYS A 176 -2.54 -5.11 7.66
C LYS A 176 -2.00 -6.41 8.26
N CYS A 177 -0.74 -6.75 7.98
CA CYS A 177 -0.10 -7.93 8.56
C CYS A 177 0.10 -7.79 10.07
N LEU A 178 0.59 -6.64 10.54
CA LEU A 178 0.77 -6.34 11.97
C LEU A 178 -0.56 -6.37 12.72
N GLN A 179 -1.60 -5.75 12.15
CA GLN A 179 -2.96 -5.76 12.69
C GLN A 179 -3.46 -7.20 12.84
N ARG A 180 -3.36 -8.01 11.79
CA ARG A 180 -3.75 -9.43 11.82
C ARG A 180 -2.99 -10.23 12.87
N VAL A 181 -1.70 -9.97 13.03
CA VAL A 181 -0.85 -10.63 14.03
C VAL A 181 -1.26 -10.22 15.45
N PHE A 182 -1.62 -8.96 15.66
CA PHE A 182 -2.07 -8.46 16.96
C PHE A 182 -3.46 -9.01 17.35
N GLU A 183 -4.36 -9.15 16.38
CA GLU A 183 -5.66 -9.81 16.57
C GLU A 183 -5.49 -11.28 16.95
N LEU A 184 -4.54 -11.98 16.31
CA LEU A 184 -4.25 -13.41 16.51
C LEU A 184 -3.16 -13.70 17.55
N LYS A 185 -2.81 -12.73 18.41
CA LYS A 185 -1.71 -12.86 19.37
C LYS A 185 -1.86 -14.04 20.33
N HIS A 186 -3.08 -14.42 20.68
CA HIS A 186 -3.35 -15.52 21.61
C HIS A 186 -3.13 -16.88 20.94
N GLU A 187 -3.62 -17.03 19.72
CA GLU A 187 -3.45 -18.21 18.87
C GLU A 187 -1.96 -18.42 18.55
N ILE A 188 -1.24 -17.34 18.22
CA ILE A 188 0.21 -17.37 17.99
C ILE A 188 0.94 -17.80 19.26
N ALA A 189 0.61 -17.21 20.42
CA ALA A 189 1.23 -17.57 21.70
C ALA A 189 0.97 -19.03 22.13
N VAL A 190 -0.16 -19.61 21.70
CA VAL A 190 -0.46 -21.04 21.91
C VAL A 190 0.31 -21.90 20.91
N PHE A 191 0.34 -21.50 19.63
CA PHE A 191 0.99 -22.26 18.56
C PHE A 191 2.52 -22.34 18.72
N LEU A 192 3.16 -21.28 19.20
CA LEU A 192 4.63 -21.19 19.33
C LEU A 192 5.14 -21.35 20.76
N ALA A 193 4.27 -21.26 21.78
CA ALA A 193 4.65 -21.26 23.19
C ALA A 193 5.72 -20.19 23.54
N ASP A 194 5.60 -18.98 22.98
CA ASP A 194 6.69 -18.00 22.92
C ASP A 194 6.34 -16.58 23.42
N MET A 195 7.17 -15.62 22.98
CA MET A 195 7.22 -14.20 23.36
C MET A 195 5.95 -13.38 23.11
N PHE A 196 4.93 -13.91 22.43
CA PHE A 196 3.62 -13.26 22.33
C PHE A 196 2.84 -13.21 23.67
N ARG A 197 3.45 -13.68 24.77
CA ARG A 197 2.97 -13.54 26.16
C ARG A 197 3.61 -12.37 26.90
N ASP A 198 4.68 -11.78 26.37
CA ASP A 198 5.35 -10.63 27.00
C ASP A 198 4.52 -9.35 26.78
N GLY A 199 4.06 -8.75 27.88
CA GLY A 199 3.28 -7.51 27.85
C GLY A 199 4.01 -6.35 27.19
N LEU A 200 5.34 -6.23 27.37
CA LEU A 200 6.11 -5.16 26.76
C LEU A 200 6.22 -5.35 25.24
N PHE A 201 6.37 -6.59 24.79
CA PHE A 201 6.32 -6.92 23.37
C PHE A 201 4.96 -6.56 22.76
N LEU A 202 3.87 -6.94 23.41
CA LEU A 202 2.52 -6.66 22.94
C LEU A 202 2.21 -5.16 22.90
N MET A 203 2.69 -4.37 23.86
CA MET A 203 2.55 -2.90 23.84
C MET A 203 3.30 -2.25 22.67
N LYS A 204 4.50 -2.73 22.36
CA LYS A 204 5.25 -2.21 21.20
C LYS A 204 4.61 -2.65 19.89
N LEU A 205 4.07 -3.87 19.83
CA LEU A 205 3.31 -4.35 18.69
C LEU A 205 2.04 -3.53 18.48
N SER A 206 1.26 -3.24 19.52
CA SER A 206 0.05 -2.40 19.39
C SER A 206 0.39 -1.00 18.89
N TYR A 207 1.45 -0.38 19.43
CA TYR A 207 1.95 0.89 18.93
C TYR A 207 2.31 0.85 17.44
N LEU A 208 2.92 -0.23 16.97
CA LEU A 208 3.19 -0.44 15.55
C LEU A 208 1.94 -0.72 14.73
N VAL A 209 0.87 -1.27 15.30
CA VAL A 209 -0.42 -1.38 14.60
C VAL A 209 -0.99 0.02 14.41
N ASP A 210 -1.03 0.83 15.46
CA ASP A 210 -1.61 2.18 15.43
C ASP A 210 -0.89 3.13 14.47
N ILE A 211 0.44 2.99 14.33
CA ILE A 211 1.21 3.81 13.38
C ILE A 211 0.91 3.44 11.93
N PHE A 212 0.63 2.17 11.66
CA PHE A 212 0.52 1.65 10.30
C PHE A 212 -0.94 1.56 9.79
N GLU A 213 -1.94 1.92 10.60
CA GLU A 213 -3.31 2.21 10.14
C GLU A 213 -3.34 3.42 9.19
#